data_AF-A0A822AUZ2-F1
#
_entry.id   AF-A0A822AUZ2-F1
#
_cell.length_a   1.000
_cell.length_b   1.000
_cell.length_c   1.000
_cell.angle_alpha   90.00
_cell.angle_beta   90.00
_cell.angle_gamma   90.00
#
_symmetry.space_group_name_H-M   'P 1'
#
loop_
_entity.id
_entity.type
_entity.pdbx_description
1 polymer ?
#
loop_
_entity_poly.entity_id
_entity_poly.type
_entity_poly.pdbx_seq_one_letter_code
_entity_poly.pdbx_strand_id
1 'polypeptide(L)'
;ATSGTTVAGVTQSPGSWSYQLKYPTSVNFDQNGYMYVMDAGNNRVQRWTIGSTYGVTLVSAASLLSNGKGINFNMLGELIVADYSNHRIVKFPVTCCEYSLKNHLTQINEQHKLTTVPC
;
A
#
# COMPACT_ATOMS: atom_id res chain seq x y z
N ALA A 1 0.23 -28.24 -2.61
CA ALA A 1 -1.01 -27.56 -3.06
C ALA A 1 -1.24 -27.92 -4.52
N THR A 2 -2.48 -28.22 -4.92
CA THR A 2 -2.85 -28.59 -6.31
C THR A 2 -3.56 -27.46 -7.07
N SER A 3 -3.89 -26.38 -6.37
CA SER A 3 -4.49 -25.17 -6.93
C SER A 3 -4.12 -23.95 -6.09
N GLY A 4 -4.28 -22.77 -6.67
CA GLY A 4 -4.21 -21.48 -5.99
C GLY A 4 -5.43 -20.63 -6.34
N THR A 5 -5.72 -19.63 -5.52
CA THR A 5 -6.82 -18.69 -5.74
C THR A 5 -6.26 -17.29 -5.92
N THR A 6 -6.81 -16.54 -6.89
CA THR A 6 -6.46 -15.13 -7.09
C THR A 6 -7.09 -14.29 -5.98
N VAL A 7 -6.27 -13.57 -5.21
CA VAL A 7 -6.73 -12.69 -4.11
C VAL A 7 -6.56 -11.20 -4.43
N ALA A 8 -5.84 -10.86 -5.52
CA ALA A 8 -5.73 -9.53 -6.08
C ALA A 8 -5.42 -9.59 -7.57
N GLY A 9 -5.94 -8.62 -8.32
CA GLY A 9 -5.85 -8.60 -9.78
C GLY A 9 -6.85 -9.55 -10.46
N VAL A 10 -6.76 -9.62 -11.80
CA VAL A 10 -7.60 -10.49 -12.62
C VAL A 10 -6.71 -11.38 -13.49
N THR A 11 -6.92 -12.70 -13.40
CA THR A 11 -6.17 -13.70 -14.15
C THR A 11 -6.24 -13.43 -15.65
N GLN A 12 -5.07 -13.44 -16.32
CA GLN A 12 -4.94 -13.20 -17.77
C GLN A 12 -5.45 -11.83 -18.25
N SER A 13 -5.63 -10.85 -17.34
CA SER A 13 -6.09 -9.51 -17.68
C SER A 13 -5.16 -8.44 -17.07
N PRO A 14 -3.91 -8.31 -17.58
CA PRO A 14 -3.01 -7.27 -17.13
C PRO A 14 -3.51 -5.89 -17.54
N GLY A 15 -3.36 -4.89 -16.68
CA GLY A 15 -3.71 -3.52 -17.00
C GLY A 15 -3.56 -2.56 -15.83
N SER A 16 -4.03 -1.33 -16.01
CA SER A 16 -3.80 -0.21 -15.09
C SER A 16 -5.03 0.20 -14.29
N TRP A 17 -6.19 -0.45 -14.50
CA TRP A 17 -7.37 -0.21 -13.69
C TRP A 17 -7.13 -0.61 -12.22
N SER A 18 -7.94 -0.10 -11.30
CA SER A 18 -7.78 -0.33 -9.84
C SER A 18 -7.90 -1.80 -9.44
N TYR A 19 -8.64 -2.59 -10.20
CA TYR A 19 -8.82 -4.03 -10.00
C TYR A 19 -7.81 -4.88 -10.79
N GLN A 20 -6.92 -4.25 -11.56
CA GLN A 20 -5.89 -4.93 -12.37
C GLN A 20 -4.49 -4.68 -11.82
N LEU A 21 -3.57 -5.57 -12.20
CA LEU A 21 -2.15 -5.48 -11.92
C LEU A 21 -1.38 -5.75 -13.22
N LYS A 22 -0.15 -5.27 -13.32
CA LYS A 22 0.76 -5.48 -14.44
C LYS A 22 2.16 -5.76 -13.92
N TYR A 23 2.64 -7.00 -14.09
CA TYR A 23 3.93 -7.47 -13.57
C TYR A 23 4.11 -7.16 -12.06
N PRO A 24 3.21 -7.64 -11.17
CA PRO A 24 3.40 -7.47 -9.73
C PRO A 24 4.68 -8.19 -9.26
N THR A 25 5.52 -7.52 -8.48
CA THR A 25 6.87 -8.03 -8.11
C THR A 25 7.02 -8.38 -6.64
N SER A 26 6.20 -7.80 -5.77
CA SER A 26 6.27 -8.02 -4.33
C SER A 26 4.92 -7.79 -3.67
N VAL A 27 4.71 -8.51 -2.56
CA VAL A 27 3.56 -8.38 -1.67
C VAL A 27 4.04 -8.22 -0.22
N ASN A 28 3.35 -7.42 0.58
CA ASN A 28 3.59 -7.31 2.02
C ASN A 28 2.28 -6.95 2.75
N PHE A 29 2.26 -7.08 4.07
CA PHE A 29 1.10 -6.79 4.91
C PHE A 29 1.47 -5.75 5.96
N ASP A 30 0.56 -4.83 6.24
CA ASP A 30 0.68 -3.97 7.41
C ASP A 30 0.12 -4.65 8.67
N GLN A 31 0.24 -3.98 9.83
CA GLN A 31 -0.25 -4.49 11.11
C GLN A 31 -1.78 -4.61 11.18
N ASN A 32 -2.51 -3.95 10.27
CA ASN A 32 -3.97 -4.01 10.18
C ASN A 32 -4.45 -5.11 9.21
N GLY A 33 -3.53 -5.86 8.60
CA GLY A 33 -3.84 -6.93 7.66
C GLY A 33 -4.18 -6.47 6.25
N TYR A 34 -3.94 -5.19 5.90
CA TYR A 34 -4.04 -4.75 4.52
C TYR A 34 -2.87 -5.28 3.70
N MET A 35 -3.18 -5.77 2.50
CA MET A 35 -2.18 -6.28 1.57
C MET A 35 -1.68 -5.17 0.67
N TYR A 36 -0.37 -5.02 0.55
CA TYR A 36 0.28 -4.05 -0.32
C TYR A 36 0.95 -4.80 -1.45
N VAL A 37 0.77 -4.33 -2.67
CA VAL A 37 1.29 -4.96 -3.87
C VAL A 37 2.12 -3.95 -4.65
N MET A 38 3.37 -4.30 -4.93
CA MET A 38 4.22 -3.56 -5.85
C MET A 38 3.81 -3.92 -7.28
N ASP A 39 3.06 -3.03 -7.92
CA ASP A 39 2.56 -3.18 -9.28
C ASP A 39 3.54 -2.55 -10.28
N ALA A 40 4.68 -3.23 -10.48
CA ALA A 40 5.86 -2.66 -11.10
C ALA A 40 5.67 -2.24 -12.56
N GLY A 41 4.87 -2.98 -13.32
CA GLY A 41 4.55 -2.63 -14.71
C GLY A 41 3.68 -1.39 -14.85
N ASN A 42 3.05 -0.94 -13.76
CA ASN A 42 2.32 0.32 -13.66
C ASN A 42 3.03 1.37 -12.80
N ASN A 43 4.26 1.10 -12.32
CA ASN A 43 5.04 1.98 -11.45
C ASN A 43 4.24 2.53 -10.25
N ARG A 44 3.48 1.65 -9.59
CA ARG A 44 2.63 2.03 -8.46
C ARG A 44 2.67 1.01 -7.33
N VAL A 45 2.21 1.43 -6.15
CA VAL A 45 1.89 0.54 -5.03
C VAL A 45 0.39 0.59 -4.79
N GLN A 46 -0.24 -0.59 -4.77
CA GLN A 46 -1.66 -0.78 -4.53
C GLN A 46 -1.89 -1.39 -3.15
N ARG A 47 -2.82 -0.84 -2.37
CA ARG A 47 -3.33 -1.45 -1.14
C ARG A 47 -4.64 -2.17 -1.41
N TRP A 48 -4.78 -3.39 -0.90
CA TRP A 48 -5.93 -4.25 -1.06
C TRP A 48 -6.41 -4.70 0.31
N THR A 49 -7.72 -4.56 0.56
CA THR A 49 -8.40 -5.34 1.59
C THR A 49 -8.52 -6.77 1.07
N ILE A 50 -8.21 -7.77 1.90
CA ILE A 50 -8.38 -9.17 1.51
C ILE A 50 -9.86 -9.44 1.16
N GLY A 51 -10.08 -10.01 -0.02
CA GLY A 51 -11.42 -10.25 -0.57
C GLY A 51 -12.04 -9.06 -1.32
N SER A 52 -11.39 -7.90 -1.37
CA SER A 52 -11.83 -6.77 -2.21
C SER A 52 -11.61 -7.06 -3.70
N THR A 53 -12.52 -6.55 -4.53
CA THR A 53 -12.39 -6.61 -6.00
C THR A 53 -11.39 -5.57 -6.54
N TYR A 54 -11.13 -4.50 -5.80
CA TYR A 54 -10.30 -3.39 -6.24
C TYR A 54 -9.25 -2.99 -5.21
N GLY A 55 -8.11 -2.53 -5.71
CA GLY A 55 -7.06 -1.89 -4.94
C GLY A 55 -7.24 -0.37 -4.86
N VAL A 56 -6.59 0.21 -3.86
CA VAL A 56 -6.43 1.65 -3.67
C VAL A 56 -4.98 2.02 -3.97
N THR A 57 -4.78 2.92 -4.94
CA THR A 57 -3.45 3.39 -5.31
C THR A 57 -2.92 4.30 -4.19
N LEU A 58 -1.81 3.93 -3.56
CA LEU A 58 -1.17 4.73 -2.52
C LEU A 58 -0.01 5.57 -3.04
N VAL A 59 0.75 5.01 -3.98
CA VAL A 59 1.90 5.67 -4.60
C VAL A 59 1.76 5.52 -6.09
N SER A 60 1.70 6.64 -6.81
CA SER A 60 1.69 6.65 -8.28
C SER A 60 2.29 7.94 -8.82
N ALA A 61 3.37 7.81 -9.57
CA ALA A 61 3.89 8.76 -10.55
C ALA A 61 5.23 8.23 -11.04
N ALA A 62 5.56 8.45 -12.32
CA ALA A 62 6.86 8.03 -12.86
C ALA A 62 8.05 8.71 -12.18
N SER A 63 7.87 9.90 -11.61
CA SER A 63 8.89 10.59 -10.81
C SER A 63 9.10 9.97 -9.42
N LEU A 64 8.12 9.20 -8.93
CA LEU A 64 8.16 8.57 -7.61
C LEU A 64 8.72 7.15 -7.67
N LEU A 65 8.38 6.37 -8.70
CA LEU A 65 8.78 4.96 -8.83
C LEU A 65 9.09 4.58 -10.28
N SER A 66 10.04 3.66 -10.46
CA SER A 66 10.40 3.05 -11.74
C SER A 66 10.81 1.58 -11.54
N ASN A 67 9.96 0.66 -12.02
CA ASN A 67 10.19 -0.79 -12.01
C ASN A 67 10.53 -1.36 -10.61
N GLY A 68 9.84 -0.88 -9.57
CA GLY A 68 10.11 -1.31 -8.19
C GLY A 68 10.02 -2.83 -7.99
N LYS A 69 10.85 -3.38 -7.10
CA LYS A 69 11.00 -4.83 -6.92
C LYS A 69 10.50 -5.35 -5.59
N GLY A 70 10.94 -4.76 -4.49
CA GLY A 70 10.60 -5.20 -3.14
C GLY A 70 9.88 -4.10 -2.37
N ILE A 71 8.94 -4.51 -1.51
CA ILE A 71 8.29 -3.62 -0.55
C ILE A 71 8.33 -4.21 0.86
N ASN A 72 8.52 -3.34 1.85
CA ASN A 72 8.46 -3.69 3.27
C ASN A 72 8.00 -2.49 4.11
N PHE A 73 7.78 -2.68 5.40
CA PHE A 73 7.45 -1.61 6.33
C PHE A 73 8.57 -1.44 7.35
N ASN A 74 8.86 -0.20 7.74
CA ASN A 74 9.73 0.05 8.89
C ASN A 74 8.92 0.02 10.21
N MET A 75 9.61 0.17 11.34
CA MET A 75 8.99 0.16 12.67
C MET A 75 8.01 1.34 12.91
N LEU A 76 8.04 2.37 12.08
CA LEU A 76 7.12 3.51 12.13
C LEU A 76 5.89 3.32 11.22
N GLY A 77 5.79 2.18 10.51
CA GLY A 77 4.70 1.90 9.57
C GLY A 77 4.84 2.60 8.22
N GLU A 78 6.00 3.17 7.90
CA GLU A 78 6.27 3.74 6.57
C GLU A 78 6.58 2.62 5.56
N LEU A 79 6.07 2.76 4.34
CA LEU A 79 6.33 1.83 3.26
C LEU A 79 7.71 2.09 2.66
N ILE A 80 8.58 1.10 2.70
CA ILE A 80 9.91 1.10 2.09
C ILE A 80 9.84 0.35 0.77
N VAL A 81 10.29 0.98 -0.32
CA VAL A 81 10.28 0.43 -1.67
C VAL A 81 11.69 0.37 -2.24
N ALA A 82 12.08 -0.78 -2.78
CA ALA A 82 13.27 -0.92 -3.62
C ALA A 82 12.93 -0.42 -5.04
N ASP A 83 13.22 0.85 -5.31
CA ASP A 83 12.94 1.55 -6.56
C ASP A 83 14.08 1.29 -7.57
N TYR A 84 14.04 0.07 -8.12
CA TYR A 84 15.13 -0.60 -8.82
C TYR A 84 15.75 0.21 -9.96
N SER A 85 14.94 0.73 -10.88
CA SER A 85 15.47 1.45 -12.04
C SER A 85 15.93 2.87 -11.71
N ASN A 86 15.55 3.40 -10.55
CA ASN A 86 16.03 4.69 -10.05
C ASN A 86 17.19 4.54 -9.06
N HIS A 87 17.72 3.33 -8.86
CA HIS A 87 18.90 3.05 -8.02
C HIS A 87 18.77 3.54 -6.57
N ARG A 88 17.56 3.51 -6.01
CA ARG A 88 17.30 4.05 -4.67
C ARG A 88 16.39 3.15 -3.85
N ILE A 89 16.47 3.32 -2.54
CA ILE A 89 15.43 2.90 -1.60
C ILE A 89 14.66 4.15 -1.20
N VAL A 90 13.35 4.14 -1.40
CA VAL A 90 12.48 5.28 -1.10
C VAL A 90 11.46 4.85 -0.05
N LYS A 91 11.16 5.75 0.88
CA LYS A 91 10.11 5.56 1.87
C LYS A 91 8.91 6.45 1.57
N PHE A 92 7.71 5.94 1.80
CA PHE A 92 6.47 6.68 1.67
C PHE A 92 5.69 6.62 2.99
N PRO A 93 5.14 7.77 3.45
CA PRO A 93 4.17 7.73 4.51
C PRO A 93 2.93 6.98 4.02
N VAL A 94 2.52 5.95 4.76
CA VAL A 94 1.25 5.28 4.51
C VAL A 94 0.24 5.91 5.45
N THR A 95 -0.31 7.04 5.02
CA THR A 95 -1.42 7.63 5.74
C THR A 95 -2.64 6.76 5.49
N CYS A 96 -3.05 6.00 6.51
CA CYS A 96 -4.48 5.79 6.69
C CYS A 96 -5.12 7.18 6.71
N CYS A 97 -6.33 7.35 6.18
CA CYS A 97 -7.00 8.64 6.06
C CYS A 97 -7.20 9.41 7.41
N GLU A 98 -6.58 8.97 8.51
CA GLU A 98 -6.71 9.46 9.88
C GLU A 98 -5.36 9.83 10.54
N TYR A 99 -4.22 9.93 9.84
CA TYR A 99 -3.03 10.58 10.45
C TYR A 99 -3.05 12.11 10.37
N SER A 100 -4.02 12.69 9.65
CA SER A 100 -4.18 14.14 9.50
C SER A 100 -4.72 14.86 10.74
N LEU A 101 -5.00 14.16 11.85
CA LEU A 101 -5.52 14.80 13.08
C LEU A 101 -4.56 14.74 14.28
N LYS A 102 -3.46 13.98 14.23
CA LYS A 102 -2.55 13.84 15.40
C LYS A 102 -1.45 14.91 15.49
N ASN A 103 -1.23 15.69 14.44
CA ASN A 103 -0.28 16.82 14.49
C ASN A 103 -0.95 18.18 14.80
N HIS A 104 -2.21 18.19 15.23
CA HIS A 104 -2.92 19.44 15.57
C HIS A 104 -3.65 19.45 16.92
N LEU A 105 -3.39 18.47 17.80
CA LEU A 105 -3.98 18.41 19.14
C LEU A 105 -2.91 18.51 20.23
N THR A 106 -2.26 19.68 20.31
CA THR A 106 -1.55 20.12 21.52
C THR A 106 -2.43 20.96 22.46
N GLN A 107 -3.75 21.01 22.27
CA GLN A 107 -4.66 21.66 23.23
C GLN A 107 -6.08 21.07 23.23
N ILE A 108 -6.32 19.88 23.80
CA ILE A 108 -7.64 19.62 24.43
C ILE A 108 -7.44 18.69 25.64
N ASN A 109 -7.75 19.22 26.82
CA ASN A 109 -7.77 18.53 28.10
C ASN A 109 -8.89 17.47 28.16
N GLU A 110 -8.67 16.50 29.04
CA GLU A 110 -9.60 15.57 29.70
C GLU A 110 -10.99 15.30 29.08
N GLN A 111 -11.30 14.01 28.98
CA GLN A 111 -12.65 13.42 29.09
C GLN A 111 -13.47 13.07 27.84
N HIS A 112 -12.88 13.04 26.65
CA HIS A 112 -13.49 12.33 25.52
C HIS A 112 -12.81 10.99 25.28
N LYS A 113 -13.47 9.91 25.73
CA LYS A 113 -13.24 8.54 25.30
C LYS A 113 -13.14 8.51 23.77
N LEU A 114 -11.92 8.44 23.25
CA LEU A 114 -11.68 8.11 21.85
C LEU A 114 -11.95 6.61 21.70
N THR A 115 -13.22 6.25 21.49
CA THR A 115 -13.56 5.00 20.81
C THR A 115 -13.19 5.17 19.35
N THR A 116 -11.90 5.14 19.06
CA THR A 116 -11.43 4.95 17.70
C THR A 116 -11.58 3.47 17.41
N VAL A 117 -12.59 3.14 16.61
CA VAL A 117 -12.53 1.97 15.75
C VAL A 117 -11.63 2.40 14.58
N PRO A 118 -10.44 1.79 14.37
CA PRO A 118 -9.63 2.11 13.21
C PRO A 118 -9.56 0.87 12.30
N CYS A 119 -10.48 0.86 11.32
CA CYS A 119 -10.70 -0.16 10.29
C CYS A 119 -11.32 -1.48 10.77
#